data_AF-A0AAU2EIG0-F1
#
_entry.id   AF-A0AAU2EIG0-F1
#
_cell.length_a   1.000
_cell.length_b   1.000
_cell.length_c   1.000
_cell.angle_alpha   90.00
_cell.angle_beta   90.00
_cell.angle_gamma   90.00
#
_symmetry.space_group_name_H-M   'P 1'
#
loop_
_entity.id
_entity.type
_entity.pdbx_description
1 polymer ?
#
loop_
_entity_poly.entity_id
_entity_poly.type
_entity_poly.pdbx_seq_one_letter_code
_entity_poly.pdbx_strand_id
1 'polypeptide(L)'
;MSTTHPEEALLPSLKRLVLGIVLVLTALGLAPSSASATSPETVLFNQASARCPSGPQDGPPTLVVCDDAHSPGRWEFTPVPGFAGVVTINNHLNTAACLGTFDGGTTVKACNGTTNQQWRVTAYRSDPGSTPLYDLVGVRLLNVQSSQCLDNTEHRIGGGWRLYIFGCNNGPYQQWNITKPAFKALTGGHPGMTWANLEQRAGNLVHVGYDTASDPYNGDTTPVTALPLLCLSQDGRPAPAGIPTSGYHSWVGGQVKATAPLPGTLLTSRAVADQTCANTFGTGWRMAEFHDASGWGFWANGTLPTGVRFWTAINDQPANPWS
;
A
#
# COMPACT_ATOMS: atom_id res chain seq x y z
N MET A 1 13.87 -57.37 52.87
CA MET A 1 12.40 -57.52 52.88
C MET A 1 11.81 -56.40 53.72
N SER A 2 10.89 -55.64 53.12
CA SER A 2 9.96 -54.59 53.65
C SER A 2 10.47 -53.60 54.70
N THR A 3 10.75 -52.33 54.36
CA THR A 3 9.88 -51.16 53.98
C THR A 3 9.24 -50.41 55.16
N THR A 4 9.80 -49.21 55.37
CA THR A 4 9.21 -47.88 55.64
C THR A 4 8.56 -47.54 56.99
N HIS A 5 9.12 -46.50 57.59
CA HIS A 5 8.72 -45.70 58.76
C HIS A 5 8.10 -44.34 58.33
N PRO A 6 7.56 -43.50 59.24
CA PRO A 6 6.24 -42.84 59.12
C PRO A 6 6.32 -41.28 59.10
N GLU A 7 5.27 -40.63 59.67
CA GLU A 7 4.97 -39.19 59.85
C GLU A 7 4.11 -38.56 58.73
N GLU A 8 3.10 -37.73 59.00
CA GLU A 8 3.03 -36.65 59.98
C GLU A 8 1.56 -36.20 60.25
N ALA A 9 1.33 -35.47 61.33
CA ALA A 9 0.03 -34.97 61.83
C ALA A 9 -0.28 -33.53 61.37
N LEU A 10 -1.56 -33.09 61.41
CA LEU A 10 -2.05 -31.90 62.16
C LEU A 10 -3.50 -31.49 61.82
N LEU A 11 -4.21 -31.05 62.87
CA LEU A 11 -5.61 -30.58 62.97
C LEU A 11 -5.78 -29.07 62.62
N PRO A 12 -7.04 -28.57 62.48
CA PRO A 12 -7.35 -27.32 61.79
C PRO A 12 -7.78 -26.11 62.67
N SER A 13 -7.90 -24.96 61.98
CA SER A 13 -8.85 -23.84 62.20
C SER A 13 -8.50 -22.75 63.22
N LEU A 14 -8.35 -21.51 62.73
CA LEU A 14 -9.16 -20.39 63.21
C LEU A 14 -9.25 -19.26 62.14
N LYS A 15 -10.49 -18.88 61.81
CA LYS A 15 -10.86 -17.73 60.96
C LYS A 15 -10.69 -16.41 61.74
N ARG A 16 -10.21 -15.35 61.08
CA ARG A 16 -10.90 -14.04 60.91
C ARG A 16 -10.07 -13.05 60.08
N LEU A 17 -10.59 -12.79 58.87
CA LEU A 17 -10.72 -11.54 58.11
C LEU A 17 -9.78 -10.35 58.43
N VAL A 18 -9.14 -9.77 57.39
CA VAL A 18 -9.30 -8.35 56.98
C VAL A 18 -8.41 -8.02 55.75
N LEU A 19 -9.08 -7.47 54.74
CA LEU A 19 -8.66 -6.60 53.62
C LEU A 19 -7.56 -7.02 52.65
N GLY A 20 -7.94 -7.05 51.38
CA GLY A 20 -7.07 -7.35 50.25
C GLY A 20 -6.23 -6.17 49.78
N ILE A 21 -5.14 -6.52 49.12
CA ILE A 21 -4.51 -5.72 48.07
C ILE A 21 -4.29 -6.66 46.90
N VAL A 22 -5.07 -6.45 45.85
CA VAL A 22 -4.85 -7.03 44.52
C VAL A 22 -3.65 -6.29 43.93
N LEU A 23 -2.52 -6.98 43.76
CA LEU A 23 -1.41 -6.46 42.98
C LEU A 23 -1.80 -6.59 41.51
N VAL A 24 -2.43 -5.55 40.96
CA VAL A 24 -2.67 -5.42 39.52
C VAL A 24 -1.32 -5.15 38.86
N LEU A 25 -0.93 -6.03 37.94
CA LEU A 25 0.20 -5.81 37.04
C LEU A 25 -0.01 -4.51 36.25
N THR A 26 0.78 -3.48 36.55
CA THR A 26 1.01 -2.37 35.62
C THR A 26 2.12 -2.75 34.65
N ALA A 27 1.80 -3.59 33.68
CA ALA A 27 2.52 -3.59 32.42
C ALA A 27 2.09 -2.32 31.65
N LEU A 28 2.81 -1.21 31.84
CA LEU A 28 2.80 -0.13 30.87
C LEU A 28 3.47 -0.67 29.59
N GLY A 29 2.68 -1.35 28.77
CA GLY A 29 2.99 -1.55 27.38
C GLY A 29 2.95 -0.18 26.70
N LEU A 30 4.13 0.45 26.55
CA LEU A 30 4.35 1.40 25.48
C LEU A 30 4.32 0.60 24.18
N ALA A 31 3.11 0.31 23.69
CA ALA A 31 2.95 0.07 22.28
C ALA A 31 3.40 1.36 21.58
N PRO A 32 4.34 1.32 20.63
CA PRO A 32 4.51 2.45 19.73
C PRO A 32 3.21 2.57 18.95
N SER A 33 2.30 3.43 19.43
CA SER A 33 1.31 4.01 18.54
C SER A 33 2.11 4.88 17.58
N SER A 34 2.50 4.31 16.44
CA SER A 34 2.77 5.11 15.25
C SER A 34 1.47 5.81 14.91
N ALA A 35 1.19 6.92 15.59
CA ALA A 35 0.24 7.89 15.10
C ALA A 35 0.78 8.29 13.73
N SER A 36 0.15 7.78 12.67
CA SER A 36 0.48 8.19 11.31
C SER A 36 0.38 9.70 11.28
N ALA A 37 1.50 10.37 11.07
CA ALA A 37 1.55 11.82 11.04
C ALA A 37 0.72 12.33 9.86
N THR A 38 0.10 13.49 10.02
CA THR A 38 -0.53 14.23 8.91
C THR A 38 0.46 14.34 7.75
N SER A 39 -0.04 14.17 6.52
CA SER A 39 0.81 14.26 5.34
C SER A 39 1.38 15.67 5.18
N PRO A 40 2.54 15.84 4.53
CA PRO A 40 2.91 17.12 3.96
C PRO A 40 1.78 17.66 3.07
N GLU A 41 1.71 18.98 2.94
CA GLU A 41 0.81 19.69 2.04
C GLU A 41 0.94 19.17 0.60
N THR A 42 -0.20 19.07 -0.10
CA THR A 42 -0.27 18.58 -1.46
C THR A 42 -1.30 19.32 -2.31
N VAL A 43 -1.36 18.96 -3.59
CA VAL A 43 -2.45 19.32 -4.52
C VAL A 43 -3.35 18.12 -4.72
N LEU A 44 -4.62 18.36 -5.03
CA LEU A 44 -5.52 17.33 -5.57
C LEU A 44 -5.71 17.59 -7.07
N PHE A 45 -4.80 17.07 -7.89
CA PHE A 45 -4.85 17.27 -9.34
C PHE A 45 -5.75 16.23 -10.00
N ASN A 46 -6.76 16.62 -10.76
CA ASN A 46 -7.56 15.64 -11.48
C ASN A 46 -6.97 15.28 -12.84
N GLN A 47 -6.81 13.97 -13.12
CA GLN A 47 -6.18 13.49 -14.36
C GLN A 47 -6.98 13.84 -15.63
N ALA A 48 -8.31 13.81 -15.59
CA ALA A 48 -9.14 14.07 -16.76
C ALA A 48 -9.24 15.56 -17.13
N SER A 49 -9.44 16.41 -16.14
CA SER A 49 -9.66 17.86 -16.37
C SER A 49 -8.41 18.70 -16.31
N ALA A 50 -7.31 18.18 -15.75
CA ALA A 50 -6.13 18.95 -15.37
C ALA A 50 -6.44 20.16 -14.47
N ARG A 51 -7.40 19.97 -13.55
CA ARG A 51 -7.87 21.00 -12.61
C ARG A 51 -7.69 20.56 -11.16
N CYS A 52 -7.61 21.56 -10.28
CA CYS A 52 -7.45 21.39 -8.85
C CYS A 52 -8.63 22.02 -8.11
N PRO A 53 -9.16 21.37 -7.07
CA PRO A 53 -10.09 21.99 -6.14
C PRO A 53 -9.45 23.21 -5.51
N SER A 54 -10.04 24.37 -5.77
CA SER A 54 -9.83 25.61 -5.02
C SER A 54 -11.17 25.99 -4.41
N GLY A 55 -11.20 26.60 -3.25
CA GLY A 55 -12.49 26.95 -2.68
C GLY A 55 -12.40 27.43 -1.25
N PRO A 56 -13.44 28.18 -0.82
CA PRO A 56 -13.48 28.79 0.49
C PRO A 56 -13.45 27.73 1.60
N GLN A 57 -13.09 28.18 2.80
CA GLN A 57 -13.06 27.34 4.01
C GLN A 57 -14.44 26.71 4.35
N ASP A 58 -15.53 27.21 3.75
CA ASP A 58 -16.89 26.69 3.90
C ASP A 58 -17.66 26.76 2.57
N GLY A 59 -18.04 25.60 2.01
CA GLY A 59 -18.81 25.49 0.76
C GLY A 59 -18.23 24.53 -0.29
N PRO A 60 -18.87 24.41 -1.47
CA PRO A 60 -18.39 23.56 -2.56
C PRO A 60 -17.12 24.14 -3.20
N PRO A 61 -16.03 23.35 -3.33
CA PRO A 61 -14.84 23.77 -4.07
C PRO A 61 -15.16 23.99 -5.56
N THR A 62 -14.60 25.05 -6.12
CA THR A 62 -14.49 25.25 -7.57
C THR A 62 -13.27 24.50 -8.11
N LEU A 63 -13.27 24.16 -9.39
CA LEU A 63 -12.12 23.54 -10.05
C LEU A 63 -11.38 24.59 -10.90
N VAL A 64 -10.13 24.88 -10.53
CA VAL A 64 -9.27 25.88 -11.18
C VAL A 64 -8.08 25.22 -11.87
N VAL A 65 -7.35 25.98 -12.69
CA VAL A 65 -6.06 25.49 -13.23
C VAL A 65 -5.10 25.23 -12.06
N CYS A 66 -4.35 24.14 -12.12
CA CYS A 66 -3.38 23.77 -11.09
C CYS A 66 -2.05 24.54 -11.21
N ASP A 67 -2.09 25.86 -11.10
CA ASP A 67 -0.90 26.71 -11.09
C ASP A 67 -1.01 27.82 -10.03
N ASP A 68 0.12 28.39 -9.64
CA ASP A 68 0.15 29.40 -8.56
C ASP A 68 -0.67 30.65 -8.89
N ALA A 69 -0.79 31.01 -10.17
CA ALA A 69 -1.56 32.18 -10.62
C ALA A 69 -3.06 32.03 -10.35
N HIS A 70 -3.57 30.80 -10.30
CA HIS A 70 -4.97 30.49 -10.00
C HIS A 70 -5.20 30.07 -8.55
N SER A 71 -4.17 30.05 -7.71
CA SER A 71 -4.25 29.74 -6.27
C SER A 71 -5.07 28.47 -5.98
N PRO A 72 -4.63 27.30 -6.48
CA PRO A 72 -5.30 26.03 -6.22
C PRO A 72 -5.35 25.79 -4.71
N GLY A 73 -6.45 25.17 -4.26
CA GLY A 73 -6.54 24.72 -2.89
C GLY A 73 -5.42 23.71 -2.61
N ARG A 74 -4.82 23.86 -1.44
CA ARG A 74 -3.78 22.96 -0.94
C ARG A 74 -4.35 22.15 0.20
N TRP A 75 -3.92 20.90 0.27
CA TRP A 75 -4.59 19.88 1.07
C TRP A 75 -3.60 19.08 1.89
N GLU A 76 -4.06 18.62 3.05
CA GLU A 76 -3.34 17.69 3.91
C GLU A 76 -4.23 16.49 4.18
N PHE A 77 -3.62 15.31 4.30
CA PHE A 77 -4.33 14.11 4.71
C PHE A 77 -4.02 13.82 6.16
N THR A 78 -5.05 13.85 7.00
CA THR A 78 -4.91 13.56 8.44
C THR A 78 -5.48 12.17 8.72
N PRO A 79 -4.67 11.22 9.19
CA PRO A 79 -5.14 9.88 9.56
C PRO A 79 -6.22 9.91 10.63
N VAL A 80 -7.26 9.11 10.47
CA VAL A 80 -8.34 8.98 11.45
C VAL A 80 -7.91 7.97 12.53
N PRO A 81 -7.81 8.38 13.81
CA PRO A 81 -7.39 7.48 14.88
C PRO A 81 -8.26 6.22 14.97
N GLY A 82 -7.61 5.05 15.02
CA GLY A 82 -8.29 3.75 15.10
C GLY A 82 -8.78 3.19 13.76
N PHE A 83 -8.62 3.91 12.64
CA PHE A 83 -9.05 3.44 11.32
C PHE A 83 -7.89 3.47 10.32
N ALA A 84 -7.16 2.36 10.23
CA ALA A 84 -6.04 2.21 9.30
C ALA A 84 -6.47 2.49 7.84
N GLY A 85 -5.66 3.29 7.13
CA GLY A 85 -5.90 3.67 5.74
C GLY A 85 -7.11 4.60 5.52
N VAL A 86 -7.68 5.16 6.59
CA VAL A 86 -8.75 6.17 6.52
C VAL A 86 -8.19 7.51 6.96
N VAL A 87 -8.50 8.55 6.19
CA VAL A 87 -8.05 9.91 6.43
C VAL A 87 -9.19 10.92 6.30
N THR A 88 -9.03 12.07 6.93
CA THR A 88 -9.72 13.28 6.49
C THR A 88 -8.84 14.03 5.48
N ILE A 89 -9.47 14.77 4.58
CA ILE A 89 -8.78 15.63 3.61
C ILE A 89 -9.00 17.07 4.06
N ASN A 90 -7.98 17.67 4.66
CA ASN A 90 -8.04 18.95 5.34
C ASN A 90 -7.57 20.07 4.41
N ASN A 91 -8.22 21.23 4.46
CA ASN A 91 -7.73 22.42 3.76
C ASN A 91 -6.47 22.95 4.46
N HIS A 92 -5.38 23.16 3.73
CA HIS A 92 -4.11 23.60 4.34
C HIS A 92 -4.22 24.99 5.01
N LEU A 93 -5.04 25.89 4.48
CA LEU A 93 -5.26 27.22 5.06
C LEU A 93 -6.16 27.20 6.31
N ASN A 94 -6.89 26.10 6.53
CA ASN A 94 -7.69 25.86 7.73
C ASN A 94 -7.84 24.36 7.95
N THR A 95 -6.90 23.78 8.70
CA THR A 95 -6.84 22.33 8.93
C THR A 95 -8.01 21.79 9.74
N ALA A 96 -8.81 22.67 10.38
CA ALA A 96 -10.07 22.31 11.01
C ALA A 96 -11.24 22.20 10.02
N ALA A 97 -11.02 22.42 8.72
CA ALA A 97 -12.01 22.27 7.66
C ALA A 97 -11.68 21.05 6.77
N CYS A 98 -12.65 20.15 6.64
CA CYS A 98 -12.54 18.86 5.96
C CYS A 98 -13.40 18.83 4.70
N LEU A 99 -12.84 18.28 3.62
CA LEU A 99 -13.62 17.87 2.45
C LEU A 99 -14.52 16.69 2.83
N GLY A 100 -15.80 16.81 2.54
CA GLY A 100 -16.76 15.74 2.76
C GLY A 100 -17.92 15.77 1.78
N THR A 101 -18.79 14.78 1.92
CA THR A 101 -19.98 14.63 1.10
C THR A 101 -21.22 15.09 1.87
N PHE A 102 -21.95 16.05 1.31
CA PHE A 102 -23.12 16.67 1.93
C PHE A 102 -24.16 16.96 0.87
N ASP A 103 -25.43 16.68 1.15
CA ASP A 103 -26.58 17.07 0.32
C ASP A 103 -26.43 16.76 -1.19
N GLY A 104 -25.81 15.61 -1.51
CA GLY A 104 -25.58 15.16 -2.90
C GLY A 104 -24.38 15.78 -3.62
N GLY A 105 -23.54 16.54 -2.91
CA GLY A 105 -22.33 17.17 -3.44
C GLY A 105 -21.10 16.98 -2.56
N THR A 106 -19.97 17.53 -3.01
CA THR A 106 -18.72 17.57 -2.25
C THR A 106 -18.50 19.00 -1.76
N THR A 107 -18.36 19.18 -0.45
CA THR A 107 -18.14 20.50 0.18
C THR A 107 -17.07 20.44 1.25
N VAL A 108 -16.41 21.56 1.49
CA VAL A 108 -15.55 21.76 2.66
C VAL A 108 -16.40 22.32 3.79
N LYS A 109 -16.32 21.72 4.98
CA LYS A 109 -17.00 22.17 6.20
C LYS A 109 -16.09 21.92 7.40
N ALA A 110 -16.42 22.48 8.56
CA ALA A 110 -15.73 22.14 9.81
C ALA A 110 -15.66 20.62 10.00
N CYS A 111 -14.48 20.10 10.34
CA CYS A 111 -14.25 18.71 10.63
C CYS A 111 -15.08 18.31 11.87
N ASN A 112 -15.94 17.30 11.72
CA ASN A 112 -16.85 16.86 12.78
C ASN A 112 -16.70 15.37 13.10
N GLY A 113 -15.75 14.69 12.46
CA GLY A 113 -15.46 13.27 12.66
C GLY A 113 -16.45 12.30 12.00
N THR A 114 -17.47 12.76 11.29
CA THR A 114 -18.46 11.88 10.65
C THR A 114 -17.90 11.20 9.41
N THR A 115 -18.42 10.02 9.09
CA THR A 115 -17.90 9.15 8.01
C THR A 115 -18.00 9.74 6.61
N ASN A 116 -18.88 10.72 6.38
CA ASN A 116 -18.94 11.46 5.11
C ASN A 116 -17.75 12.42 4.89
N GLN A 117 -16.97 12.76 5.92
CA GLN A 117 -15.72 13.52 5.80
C GLN A 117 -14.47 12.62 5.78
N GLN A 118 -14.67 11.30 5.82
CA GLN A 118 -13.60 10.32 5.86
C GLN A 118 -13.45 9.63 4.51
N TRP A 119 -12.20 9.41 4.11
CA TRP A 119 -11.83 8.91 2.80
C TRP A 119 -10.82 7.77 2.94
N ARG A 120 -10.99 6.72 2.14
CA ARG A 120 -9.94 5.74 1.88
C ARG A 120 -9.15 6.20 0.67
N VAL A 121 -7.82 6.25 0.82
CA VAL A 121 -6.90 6.63 -0.26
C VAL A 121 -6.21 5.37 -0.74
N THR A 122 -6.37 5.05 -2.02
CA THR A 122 -5.70 3.91 -2.66
C THR A 122 -4.92 4.39 -3.87
N ALA A 123 -3.72 3.85 -4.10
CA ALA A 123 -3.02 4.09 -5.35
C ALA A 123 -3.89 3.69 -6.54
N TYR A 124 -3.93 4.51 -7.58
CA TYR A 124 -4.81 4.25 -8.71
C TYR A 124 -4.34 4.95 -9.99
N ARG A 125 -4.49 4.25 -11.11
CA ARG A 125 -4.34 4.79 -12.46
C ARG A 125 -5.50 4.29 -13.32
N SER A 126 -6.12 5.20 -14.08
CA SER A 126 -7.17 4.84 -15.04
C SER A 126 -6.65 4.09 -16.26
N ASP A 127 -5.39 4.38 -16.65
CA ASP A 127 -4.67 3.65 -17.69
C ASP A 127 -3.28 3.25 -17.15
N PRO A 128 -2.97 1.94 -17.03
CA PRO A 128 -1.66 1.46 -16.59
C PRO A 128 -0.47 1.99 -17.40
N GLY A 129 -0.69 2.32 -18.68
CA GLY A 129 0.33 2.89 -19.58
C GLY A 129 0.50 4.41 -19.47
N SER A 130 -0.43 5.10 -18.81
CA SER A 130 -0.38 6.55 -18.65
C SER A 130 0.50 6.96 -17.48
N THR A 131 1.42 7.90 -17.73
CA THR A 131 2.16 8.58 -16.67
C THR A 131 1.25 9.66 -16.06
N PRO A 132 1.06 9.69 -14.73
CA PRO A 132 0.40 10.82 -14.09
C PRO A 132 1.06 12.12 -14.51
N LEU A 133 0.26 13.15 -14.79
CA LEU A 133 0.79 14.45 -15.18
C LEU A 133 1.63 15.04 -14.03
N TYR A 134 2.68 15.78 -14.40
CA TYR A 134 3.53 16.56 -13.48
C TYR A 134 4.30 15.75 -12.42
N ASP A 135 4.69 14.50 -12.72
CA ASP A 135 5.45 13.62 -11.82
C ASP A 135 4.77 13.37 -10.45
N LEU A 136 3.44 13.46 -10.45
CA LEU A 136 2.59 13.18 -9.30
C LEU A 136 2.28 11.68 -9.20
N VAL A 137 1.61 11.28 -8.12
CA VAL A 137 1.16 9.90 -7.91
C VAL A 137 -0.36 9.84 -7.95
N GLY A 138 -0.88 9.00 -8.85
CA GLY A 138 -2.31 8.74 -8.96
C GLY A 138 -2.86 7.96 -7.78
N VAL A 139 -3.97 8.47 -7.24
CA VAL A 139 -4.76 7.90 -6.15
C VAL A 139 -6.25 7.97 -6.51
N ARG A 140 -7.02 7.13 -5.84
CA ARG A 140 -8.48 7.11 -5.84
C ARG A 140 -8.94 7.37 -4.41
N LEU A 141 -9.94 8.22 -4.29
CA LEU A 141 -10.49 8.68 -3.02
C LEU A 141 -11.90 8.12 -2.87
N LEU A 142 -12.06 7.12 -2.00
CA LEU A 142 -13.34 6.46 -1.73
C LEU A 142 -13.94 7.02 -0.45
N ASN A 143 -15.14 7.61 -0.52
CA ASN A 143 -15.83 8.10 0.67
C ASN A 143 -16.27 6.93 1.57
N VAL A 144 -15.98 7.01 2.86
CA VAL A 144 -16.28 5.91 3.80
C VAL A 144 -17.77 5.69 3.97
N GLN A 145 -18.58 6.76 3.98
CA GLN A 145 -20.03 6.64 4.18
C GLN A 145 -20.75 6.11 2.94
N SER A 146 -20.51 6.71 1.78
CA SER A 146 -21.27 6.36 0.57
C SER A 146 -20.67 5.19 -0.23
N SER A 147 -19.41 4.82 0.05
CA SER A 147 -18.64 3.89 -0.80
C SER A 147 -18.57 4.33 -2.27
N GLN A 148 -18.65 5.65 -2.52
CA GLN A 148 -18.50 6.25 -3.84
C GLN A 148 -17.16 6.96 -3.96
N CYS A 149 -16.65 7.04 -5.19
CA CYS A 149 -15.39 7.68 -5.50
C CYS A 149 -15.57 9.20 -5.70
N LEU A 150 -14.60 9.98 -5.23
CA LEU A 150 -14.49 11.39 -5.61
C LEU A 150 -14.26 11.45 -7.12
N ASP A 151 -15.11 12.19 -7.79
CA ASP A 151 -15.20 12.29 -9.23
C ASP A 151 -15.17 13.76 -9.63
N ASN A 152 -14.80 14.04 -10.88
CA ASN A 152 -14.96 15.36 -11.47
C ASN A 152 -15.81 15.23 -12.74
N THR A 153 -16.70 16.20 -12.93
CA THR A 153 -17.54 16.24 -14.13
C THR A 153 -17.59 17.65 -14.66
N GLU A 154 -17.75 17.77 -15.98
CA GLU A 154 -18.09 19.05 -16.59
C GLU A 154 -19.49 19.50 -16.13
N HIS A 155 -19.68 20.80 -16.00
CA HIS A 155 -20.99 21.40 -15.84
C HIS A 155 -21.79 21.21 -17.13
N ARG A 156 -23.03 20.73 -17.02
CA ARG A 156 -23.92 20.54 -18.17
C ARG A 156 -24.37 21.86 -18.82
N ILE A 157 -24.33 22.97 -18.07
CA ILE A 157 -24.74 24.30 -18.51
C ILE A 157 -23.73 25.31 -17.96
N GLY A 158 -23.25 26.22 -18.81
CA GLY A 158 -22.33 27.30 -18.42
C GLY A 158 -20.84 26.98 -18.51
N GLY A 159 -20.46 25.75 -18.87
CA GLY A 159 -19.07 25.31 -18.96
C GLY A 159 -18.37 25.20 -17.60
N GLY A 160 -17.14 24.67 -17.60
CA GLY A 160 -16.35 24.48 -16.39
C GLY A 160 -16.53 23.11 -15.73
N TRP A 161 -15.90 22.92 -14.58
CA TRP A 161 -15.76 21.64 -13.90
C TRP A 161 -16.22 21.72 -12.45
N ARG A 162 -16.80 20.63 -11.93
CA ARG A 162 -17.15 20.50 -10.50
C ARG A 162 -16.71 19.17 -9.92
N LEU A 163 -16.53 19.18 -8.60
CA LEU A 163 -16.46 17.96 -7.80
C LEU A 163 -17.83 17.29 -7.70
N TYR A 164 -17.81 15.97 -7.68
CA TYR A 164 -18.98 15.12 -7.57
C TYR A 164 -18.59 13.78 -6.92
N ILE A 165 -19.58 12.97 -6.54
CA ILE A 165 -19.36 11.61 -6.09
C ILE A 165 -20.10 10.63 -6.98
N PHE A 166 -19.43 9.57 -7.41
CA PHE A 166 -20.03 8.59 -8.31
C PHE A 166 -19.58 7.17 -7.99
N GLY A 167 -20.31 6.19 -8.52
CA GLY A 167 -19.89 4.80 -8.46
C GLY A 167 -18.48 4.65 -9.03
N CYS A 168 -17.63 3.93 -8.32
CA CYS A 168 -16.24 3.77 -8.69
C CYS A 168 -16.11 3.05 -10.04
N ASN A 169 -15.36 3.62 -10.97
CA ASN A 169 -15.13 3.10 -12.32
C ASN A 169 -13.70 3.39 -12.78
N ASN A 170 -13.29 2.78 -13.88
CA ASN A 170 -11.90 2.86 -14.35
C ASN A 170 -11.56 4.14 -15.14
N GLY A 171 -12.44 5.15 -15.10
CA GLY A 171 -12.24 6.40 -15.83
C GLY A 171 -11.17 7.32 -15.21
N PRO A 172 -10.57 8.21 -16.01
CA PRO A 172 -9.60 9.20 -15.53
C PRO A 172 -10.22 10.27 -14.63
N TYR A 173 -11.56 10.43 -14.65
CA TYR A 173 -12.27 11.39 -13.83
C TYR A 173 -12.18 11.09 -12.32
N GLN A 174 -11.90 9.84 -11.97
CA GLN A 174 -11.74 9.37 -10.60
C GLN A 174 -10.26 9.16 -10.22
N GLN A 175 -9.33 9.53 -11.09
CA GLN A 175 -7.91 9.56 -10.79
C GLN A 175 -7.53 10.97 -10.34
N TRP A 176 -7.14 11.06 -9.07
CA TRP A 176 -6.59 12.25 -8.44
C TRP A 176 -5.10 12.03 -8.26
N ASN A 177 -4.27 13.00 -8.62
CA ASN A 177 -2.83 12.91 -8.46
C ASN A 177 -2.39 13.83 -7.32
N ILE A 178 -1.56 13.28 -6.44
CA ILE A 178 -0.99 13.99 -5.28
C ILE A 178 0.54 13.94 -5.32
N THR A 179 1.20 14.78 -4.55
CA THR A 179 2.66 14.80 -4.47
C THR A 179 3.21 13.50 -3.85
N LYS A 180 4.37 13.04 -4.35
CA LYS A 180 5.06 11.85 -3.81
C LYS A 180 5.27 11.90 -2.29
N PRO A 181 5.67 13.03 -1.66
CA PRO A 181 5.81 13.09 -0.20
C PRO A 181 4.50 12.88 0.56
N ALA A 182 3.39 13.49 0.09
CA ALA A 182 2.09 13.32 0.73
C ALA A 182 1.62 11.87 0.64
N PHE A 183 1.80 11.26 -0.53
CA PHE A 183 1.47 9.85 -0.73
C PHE A 183 2.31 8.89 0.11
N LYS A 184 3.62 9.15 0.25
CA LYS A 184 4.50 8.38 1.15
C LYS A 184 4.02 8.45 2.61
N ALA A 185 3.59 9.62 3.07
CA ALA A 185 3.06 9.78 4.42
C ALA A 185 1.74 9.00 4.62
N LEU A 186 0.89 8.94 3.59
CA LEU A 186 -0.40 8.24 3.61
C LEU A 186 -0.27 6.72 3.66
N THR A 187 0.61 6.16 2.85
CA THR A 187 0.75 4.71 2.69
C THR A 187 1.75 4.12 3.68
N GLY A 188 2.26 4.93 4.61
CA GLY A 188 3.39 4.58 5.46
C GLY A 188 4.71 4.42 4.69
N GLY A 189 4.67 4.43 3.36
CA GLY A 189 5.81 4.14 2.52
C GLY A 189 6.46 2.81 2.87
N HIS A 190 5.69 1.81 3.35
CA HIS A 190 6.25 0.54 3.78
C HIS A 190 7.07 -0.01 2.63
N PRO A 191 8.40 -0.15 2.81
CA PRO A 191 9.24 -0.60 1.74
C PRO A 191 8.76 -1.96 1.24
N GLY A 192 8.74 -2.13 -0.07
CA GLY A 192 8.60 -3.45 -0.66
C GLY A 192 9.96 -4.10 -0.81
N MET A 193 10.00 -5.40 -0.62
CA MET A 193 11.15 -6.22 -0.95
C MET A 193 11.36 -6.22 -2.46
N THR A 194 12.61 -6.11 -2.87
CA THR A 194 12.99 -6.32 -4.26
C THR A 194 14.14 -7.31 -4.36
N TRP A 195 14.18 -8.02 -5.48
CA TRP A 195 15.28 -8.90 -5.86
C TRP A 195 15.97 -8.35 -7.10
N ALA A 196 17.20 -8.77 -7.33
CA ALA A 196 17.94 -8.44 -8.54
C ALA A 196 18.13 -9.66 -9.43
N ASN A 197 18.39 -9.43 -10.73
CA ASN A 197 19.03 -10.44 -11.57
C ASN A 197 20.52 -10.49 -11.23
N LEU A 198 20.93 -11.54 -10.52
CA LEU A 198 22.29 -11.78 -10.05
C LEU A 198 23.18 -12.31 -11.18
N GLU A 199 22.62 -13.15 -12.06
CA GLU A 199 23.37 -13.77 -13.15
C GLU A 199 22.48 -14.10 -14.35
N GLN A 200 22.91 -13.71 -15.55
CA GLN A 200 22.33 -14.15 -16.82
C GLN A 200 23.31 -15.10 -17.53
N ARG A 201 22.90 -16.35 -17.76
CA ARG A 201 23.65 -17.37 -18.50
C ARG A 201 23.06 -17.61 -19.89
N ALA A 202 23.86 -18.27 -20.74
CA ALA A 202 23.42 -18.81 -22.02
C ALA A 202 22.27 -19.82 -21.86
N GLY A 203 21.47 -20.01 -22.92
CA GLY A 203 20.30 -20.90 -22.87
C GLY A 203 19.09 -20.31 -22.15
N ASN A 204 19.01 -18.97 -22.03
CA ASN A 204 17.95 -18.24 -21.33
C ASN A 204 17.79 -18.72 -19.89
N LEU A 205 18.89 -18.73 -19.15
CA LEU A 205 18.91 -19.09 -17.73
C LEU A 205 19.28 -17.86 -16.91
N VAL A 206 18.45 -17.57 -15.92
CA VAL A 206 18.60 -16.40 -15.06
C VAL A 206 18.57 -16.83 -13.60
N HIS A 207 19.47 -16.24 -12.81
CA HIS A 207 19.47 -16.34 -11.35
C HIS A 207 18.97 -15.02 -10.80
N VAL A 208 17.77 -15.04 -10.23
CA VAL A 208 17.22 -13.89 -9.49
C VAL A 208 17.32 -14.15 -8.00
N GLY A 209 17.48 -13.10 -7.20
CA GLY A 209 17.52 -13.27 -5.76
C GLY A 209 17.90 -12.02 -4.99
N TYR A 210 18.16 -12.27 -3.71
CA TYR A 210 18.68 -11.29 -2.76
C TYR A 210 20.04 -10.76 -3.23
N ASP A 211 20.21 -9.43 -3.17
CA ASP A 211 21.51 -8.78 -3.21
C ASP A 211 21.76 -7.96 -1.92
N THR A 212 22.87 -7.22 -1.86
CA THR A 212 23.25 -6.44 -0.67
C THR A 212 22.27 -5.34 -0.27
N ALA A 213 21.32 -4.97 -1.13
CA ALA A 213 20.32 -3.97 -0.84
C ALA A 213 18.94 -4.58 -0.54
N SER A 214 18.71 -5.87 -0.79
CA SER A 214 17.44 -6.53 -0.47
C SER A 214 17.21 -6.63 1.03
N ASP A 215 15.97 -6.42 1.50
CA ASP A 215 15.59 -6.65 2.90
C ASP A 215 14.28 -7.46 2.93
N PRO A 216 14.34 -8.77 3.18
CA PRO A 216 13.14 -9.61 3.23
C PRO A 216 12.31 -9.43 4.50
N TYR A 217 12.82 -8.75 5.52
CA TYR A 217 12.13 -8.60 6.81
C TYR A 217 11.29 -7.32 6.84
N ASN A 218 11.85 -6.20 6.37
CA ASN A 218 11.18 -4.89 6.40
C ASN A 218 10.96 -4.27 5.02
N GLY A 219 11.46 -4.91 3.96
CA GLY A 219 11.48 -4.36 2.61
C GLY A 219 12.61 -3.35 2.44
N ASP A 220 13.02 -3.13 1.19
CA ASP A 220 14.20 -2.32 0.87
C ASP A 220 13.91 -1.13 -0.04
N THR A 221 12.79 -1.15 -0.75
CA THR A 221 12.49 -0.14 -1.77
C THR A 221 11.21 0.59 -1.43
N THR A 222 11.30 1.92 -1.37
CA THR A 222 10.11 2.77 -1.20
C THR A 222 9.05 2.48 -2.27
N PRO A 223 7.78 2.30 -1.90
CA PRO A 223 6.77 1.79 -2.83
C PRO A 223 6.36 2.84 -3.88
N VAL A 224 6.86 4.08 -3.81
CA VAL A 224 6.72 5.08 -4.89
C VAL A 224 7.71 4.87 -6.03
N THR A 225 8.75 4.05 -5.86
CA THR A 225 9.72 3.74 -6.92
C THR A 225 9.05 2.90 -7.99
N ALA A 226 9.19 3.27 -9.26
CA ALA A 226 8.74 2.44 -10.37
C ALA A 226 9.81 1.38 -10.69
N LEU A 227 9.50 0.10 -10.43
CA LEU A 227 10.33 -1.05 -10.79
C LEU A 227 9.51 -2.07 -11.58
N PRO A 228 10.14 -2.85 -12.46
CA PRO A 228 9.48 -4.01 -13.05
C PRO A 228 8.99 -5.00 -11.97
N LEU A 229 7.87 -5.65 -12.21
CA LEU A 229 7.39 -6.76 -11.38
C LEU A 229 7.98 -8.08 -11.89
N LEU A 230 8.61 -8.87 -11.03
CA LEU A 230 9.08 -10.20 -11.41
C LEU A 230 7.88 -11.15 -11.44
N CYS A 231 7.57 -11.67 -12.62
CA CYS A 231 6.49 -12.61 -12.84
C CYS A 231 7.05 -14.01 -13.10
N LEU A 232 6.48 -15.01 -12.45
CA LEU A 232 6.84 -16.41 -12.53
C LEU A 232 5.68 -17.23 -13.12
N SER A 233 6.02 -18.21 -13.95
CA SER A 233 5.15 -19.28 -14.40
C SER A 233 5.86 -20.61 -14.19
N GLN A 234 5.32 -21.44 -13.29
CA GLN A 234 5.84 -22.78 -13.00
C GLN A 234 5.07 -23.81 -13.82
N ASP A 235 5.80 -24.57 -14.63
CA ASP A 235 5.26 -25.61 -15.50
C ASP A 235 5.87 -26.99 -15.22
N GLY A 236 6.70 -27.10 -14.18
CA GLY A 236 7.31 -28.35 -13.74
C GLY A 236 8.46 -28.82 -14.64
N ARG A 237 8.97 -27.97 -15.53
CA ARG A 237 10.09 -28.33 -16.40
C ARG A 237 11.34 -28.74 -15.59
N PRO A 238 12.13 -29.71 -16.07
CA PRO A 238 13.32 -30.16 -15.35
C PRO A 238 14.41 -29.09 -15.30
N ALA A 239 15.26 -29.14 -14.27
CA ALA A 239 16.42 -28.27 -14.17
C ALA A 239 17.42 -28.57 -15.30
N PRO A 240 17.92 -27.55 -16.02
CA PRO A 240 19.02 -27.72 -16.96
C PRO A 240 20.30 -28.19 -16.28
N ALA A 241 21.21 -28.77 -17.06
CA ALA A 241 22.50 -29.25 -16.55
C ALA A 241 23.28 -28.11 -15.87
N GLY A 242 23.84 -28.39 -14.70
CA GLY A 242 24.63 -27.43 -13.92
C GLY A 242 23.80 -26.44 -13.07
N ILE A 243 22.48 -26.59 -13.03
CA ILE A 243 21.60 -25.80 -12.16
C ILE A 243 21.22 -26.62 -10.91
N PRO A 244 21.37 -26.08 -9.68
CA PRO A 244 21.00 -26.78 -8.47
C PRO A 244 19.50 -27.10 -8.40
N THR A 245 19.15 -28.29 -7.92
CA THR A 245 17.75 -28.72 -7.70
C THR A 245 17.32 -28.66 -6.24
N SER A 246 18.21 -28.26 -5.34
CA SER A 246 17.94 -28.12 -3.90
C SER A 246 18.74 -26.95 -3.30
N GLY A 247 18.34 -26.52 -2.11
CA GLY A 247 18.93 -25.38 -1.39
C GLY A 247 18.25 -24.04 -1.72
N TYR A 248 18.76 -22.97 -1.12
CA TYR A 248 18.20 -21.61 -1.14
C TYR A 248 18.38 -20.84 -2.46
N HIS A 249 18.81 -21.50 -3.51
CA HIS A 249 18.93 -20.90 -4.85
C HIS A 249 18.65 -21.99 -5.89
N SER A 250 17.68 -22.85 -5.64
CA SER A 250 17.41 -23.98 -6.53
C SER A 250 16.63 -23.57 -7.77
N TRP A 251 16.53 -24.51 -8.71
CA TRP A 251 15.63 -24.43 -9.85
C TRP A 251 14.19 -24.30 -9.41
N VAL A 252 13.47 -23.31 -9.96
CA VAL A 252 12.07 -23.04 -9.61
C VAL A 252 11.07 -23.93 -10.35
N GLY A 253 11.53 -24.72 -11.34
CA GLY A 253 10.61 -25.54 -12.15
C GLY A 253 9.80 -24.72 -13.16
N GLY A 254 10.35 -23.63 -13.70
CA GLY A 254 9.57 -22.70 -14.51
C GLY A 254 10.36 -21.61 -15.22
N GLN A 255 9.65 -20.55 -15.58
CA GLN A 255 10.16 -19.40 -16.33
C GLN A 255 9.73 -18.07 -15.72
N VAL A 256 10.56 -17.05 -15.91
CA VAL A 256 10.31 -15.67 -15.45
C VAL A 256 10.29 -14.66 -16.57
N LYS A 257 9.52 -13.59 -16.35
CA LYS A 257 9.48 -12.37 -17.16
C LYS A 257 9.32 -11.16 -16.24
N ALA A 258 9.71 -9.98 -16.71
CA ALA A 258 9.52 -8.73 -16.00
C ALA A 258 8.52 -7.84 -16.74
N THR A 259 7.58 -7.25 -16.02
CA THR A 259 6.62 -6.28 -16.59
C THR A 259 7.31 -4.97 -16.99
N ALA A 260 6.57 -4.04 -17.59
CA ALA A 260 6.98 -2.63 -17.57
C ALA A 260 7.08 -2.13 -16.10
N PRO A 261 7.95 -1.14 -15.80
CA PRO A 261 8.07 -0.61 -14.45
C PRO A 261 6.75 -0.03 -13.93
N LEU A 262 6.36 -0.40 -12.71
CA LEU A 262 5.24 0.19 -12.01
C LEU A 262 5.61 0.57 -10.57
N PRO A 263 5.03 1.65 -10.03
CA PRO A 263 5.23 1.97 -8.63
C PRO A 263 4.65 0.86 -7.74
N GLY A 264 5.43 0.43 -6.74
CA GLY A 264 5.04 -0.60 -5.78
C GLY A 264 3.70 -0.30 -5.09
N THR A 265 3.31 0.96 -4.96
CA THR A 265 2.01 1.32 -4.40
C THR A 265 0.80 0.85 -5.21
N LEU A 266 0.96 0.52 -6.49
CA LEU A 266 -0.11 -0.13 -7.26
C LEU A 266 -0.28 -1.60 -6.89
N LEU A 267 0.70 -2.20 -6.22
CA LEU A 267 0.62 -3.54 -5.65
C LEU A 267 -0.05 -3.42 -4.29
N THR A 268 -1.38 -3.39 -4.26
CA THR A 268 -2.16 -3.21 -3.03
C THR A 268 -2.52 -4.53 -2.34
N SER A 269 -2.18 -5.66 -2.97
CA SER A 269 -2.29 -7.01 -2.39
C SER A 269 -1.54 -8.01 -3.27
N ARG A 270 -1.32 -9.21 -2.72
CA ARG A 270 -0.83 -10.36 -3.47
C ARG A 270 -1.69 -10.65 -4.72
N ALA A 271 -3.01 -10.63 -4.58
CA ALA A 271 -3.93 -10.91 -5.68
C ALA A 271 -3.82 -9.86 -6.81
N VAL A 272 -3.63 -8.58 -6.46
CA VAL A 272 -3.42 -7.50 -7.44
C VAL A 272 -2.11 -7.71 -8.19
N ALA A 273 -1.02 -8.05 -7.48
CA ALA A 273 0.27 -8.31 -8.11
C ALA A 273 0.22 -9.54 -9.05
N ASP A 274 -0.42 -10.62 -8.62
CA ASP A 274 -0.62 -11.80 -9.45
C ASP A 274 -1.47 -11.47 -10.68
N GLN A 275 -2.54 -10.68 -10.53
CA GLN A 275 -3.36 -10.23 -11.65
C GLN A 275 -2.58 -9.33 -12.62
N THR A 276 -1.66 -8.49 -12.14
CA THR A 276 -0.75 -7.72 -13.01
C THR A 276 0.09 -8.65 -13.89
N CYS A 277 0.66 -9.71 -13.32
CA CYS A 277 1.39 -10.72 -14.08
C CYS A 277 0.50 -11.48 -15.07
N ALA A 278 -0.68 -11.91 -14.64
CA ALA A 278 -1.62 -12.64 -15.49
C ALA A 278 -2.13 -11.78 -16.66
N ASN A 279 -2.42 -10.49 -16.43
CA ASN A 279 -2.83 -9.56 -17.49
C ASN A 279 -1.71 -9.29 -18.49
N THR A 280 -0.46 -9.27 -18.04
CA THR A 280 0.69 -8.95 -18.90
C THR A 280 1.15 -10.15 -19.72
N PHE A 281 1.13 -11.35 -19.14
CA PHE A 281 1.75 -12.54 -19.74
C PHE A 281 0.82 -13.73 -19.97
N GLY A 282 -0.45 -13.63 -19.53
CA GLY A 282 -1.47 -14.66 -19.69
C GLY A 282 -1.74 -15.45 -18.41
N THR A 283 -2.75 -16.32 -18.47
CA THR A 283 -3.13 -17.21 -17.36
C THR A 283 -1.95 -18.07 -16.89
N GLY A 284 -1.82 -18.23 -15.57
CA GLY A 284 -0.76 -19.04 -14.94
C GLY A 284 0.52 -18.26 -14.60
N TRP A 285 0.59 -16.98 -14.94
CA TRP A 285 1.63 -16.07 -14.46
C TRP A 285 1.20 -15.41 -13.16
N ARG A 286 2.10 -15.35 -12.19
CA ARG A 286 1.91 -14.73 -10.88
C ARG A 286 3.16 -13.96 -10.46
N MET A 287 3.07 -13.09 -9.46
CA MET A 287 4.26 -12.45 -8.89
C MET A 287 5.19 -13.53 -8.32
N ALA A 288 6.49 -13.41 -8.57
CA ALA A 288 7.48 -14.25 -7.92
C ALA A 288 7.48 -14.01 -6.40
N GLU A 289 7.76 -15.05 -5.64
CA GLU A 289 7.69 -15.08 -4.19
C GLU A 289 9.01 -15.62 -3.62
N PHE A 290 9.39 -15.10 -2.45
CA PHE A 290 10.66 -15.39 -1.80
C PHE A 290 10.94 -16.90 -1.67
N HIS A 291 9.93 -17.69 -1.33
CA HIS A 291 10.02 -19.11 -1.04
C HIS A 291 9.76 -20.02 -2.26
N ASP A 292 9.62 -19.46 -3.46
CA ASP A 292 9.32 -20.23 -4.70
C ASP A 292 10.34 -21.34 -4.99
N ALA A 293 11.57 -21.21 -4.48
CA ALA A 293 12.59 -22.26 -4.50
C ALA A 293 13.39 -22.33 -3.18
N SER A 294 12.68 -22.38 -2.05
CA SER A 294 13.21 -22.51 -0.67
C SER A 294 13.73 -21.23 0.00
N GLY A 295 13.72 -20.07 -0.66
CA GLY A 295 14.15 -18.78 -0.10
C GLY A 295 15.31 -18.15 -0.86
N TRP A 296 15.65 -16.89 -0.60
CA TRP A 296 16.87 -16.14 -1.02
C TRP A 296 17.17 -15.97 -2.51
N GLY A 297 16.56 -16.76 -3.39
CA GLY A 297 16.63 -16.60 -4.84
C GLY A 297 16.31 -17.91 -5.55
N PHE A 298 16.30 -17.88 -6.88
CA PHE A 298 16.11 -19.10 -7.67
C PHE A 298 16.67 -18.98 -9.09
N TRP A 299 16.91 -20.13 -9.69
CA TRP A 299 17.15 -20.25 -11.12
C TRP A 299 15.84 -20.48 -11.88
N ALA A 300 15.69 -19.82 -13.02
CA ALA A 300 14.54 -19.99 -13.91
C ALA A 300 14.94 -19.84 -15.38
N ASN A 301 14.06 -20.28 -16.29
CA ASN A 301 14.18 -19.89 -17.68
C ASN A 301 13.76 -18.42 -17.86
N GLY A 302 14.57 -17.61 -18.53
CA GLY A 302 14.25 -16.22 -18.80
C GLY A 302 15.45 -15.45 -19.35
N THR A 303 15.14 -14.24 -19.84
CA THR A 303 16.13 -13.25 -20.24
C THR A 303 15.80 -11.94 -19.56
N LEU A 304 16.62 -11.56 -18.58
CA LEU A 304 16.48 -10.32 -17.83
C LEU A 304 17.83 -9.58 -17.88
N PRO A 305 17.87 -8.24 -17.87
CA PRO A 305 19.13 -7.53 -17.78
C PRO A 305 19.78 -7.75 -16.40
N THR A 306 21.07 -8.05 -16.36
CA THR A 306 21.82 -8.25 -15.10
C THR A 306 21.84 -6.97 -14.27
N GLY A 307 21.71 -7.10 -12.95
CA GLY A 307 21.72 -5.98 -12.01
C GLY A 307 20.42 -5.16 -11.94
N VAL A 308 19.42 -5.48 -12.77
CA VAL A 308 18.09 -4.86 -12.66
C VAL A 308 17.35 -5.44 -11.46
N ARG A 309 16.67 -4.56 -10.72
CA ARG A 309 15.82 -4.92 -9.57
C ARG A 309 14.36 -5.05 -9.96
N PHE A 310 13.65 -5.91 -9.24
CA PHE A 310 12.26 -6.25 -9.47
C PHE A 310 11.49 -6.30 -8.15
N TRP A 311 10.23 -5.84 -8.18
CA TRP A 311 9.31 -6.15 -7.10
C TRP A 311 9.14 -7.68 -6.98
N THR A 312 9.31 -8.21 -5.77
CA THR A 312 9.12 -9.63 -5.43
C THR A 312 8.31 -9.72 -4.14
N ALA A 313 7.46 -10.74 -4.00
CA ALA A 313 6.63 -10.91 -2.81
C ALA A 313 7.34 -11.73 -1.72
N ILE A 314 6.92 -11.55 -0.47
CA ILE A 314 7.20 -12.50 0.62
C ILE A 314 5.94 -12.69 1.46
N ASN A 315 5.55 -13.93 1.75
CA ASN A 315 4.26 -14.22 2.39
C ASN A 315 4.30 -14.30 3.93
N ASP A 316 5.49 -14.43 4.53
CA ASP A 316 5.70 -14.66 5.95
C ASP A 316 6.41 -13.49 6.65
N GLN A 317 6.65 -12.39 5.94
CA GLN A 317 7.24 -11.15 6.46
C GLN A 317 6.44 -9.93 5.97
N PRO A 318 6.45 -8.81 6.72
CA PRO A 318 5.79 -7.57 6.31
C PRO A 318 6.53 -6.81 5.20
N ALA A 319 7.39 -7.44 4.39
CA ALA A 319 8.22 -6.74 3.41
C ALA A 319 7.56 -6.56 2.04
N ASN A 320 6.25 -6.29 1.97
CA ASN A 320 5.58 -6.01 0.70
C ASN A 320 5.07 -4.56 0.64
N PRO A 321 4.92 -3.95 -0.55
CA PRO A 321 4.34 -2.61 -0.69
C PRO A 321 2.92 -2.45 -0.10
N TRP A 322 2.21 -3.56 0.13
CA TRP A 322 0.87 -3.62 0.69
C TRP A 322 0.82 -4.03 2.17
N SER A 323 1.97 -4.13 2.84
CA SER A 323 2.07 -4.52 4.25
C SER A 323 1.74 -3.37 5.19
#